data_AF-A0A1G7T2K7-F1
#
_entry.id   AF-A0A1G7T2K7-F1
#
_cell.length_a   1.000
_cell.length_b   1.000
_cell.length_c   1.000
_cell.angle_alpha   90.00
_cell.angle_beta   90.00
_cell.angle_gamma   90.00
#
_symmetry.space_group_name_H-M   'P 1'
#
loop_
_entity.id
_entity.type
_entity.pdbx_description
1 polymer ?
#
loop_
_entity_poly.entity_id
_entity_poly.type
_entity_poly.pdbx_seq_one_letter_code
_entity_poly.pdbx_strand_id
1 'polypeptide(L)'
;MSKDSLDLIKKEIYQLIKSISVDLKLEKKIDEKQFETLLHHLDTYKYLIRDQNVLCRSFAGEIFYLFSTMVLQAKYVRYDERLMDLIFQLRSSLLCVFGESQFDT
;
A
#
# COMPACT_ATOMS: atom_id res chain seq x y z
N MET A 1 -15.88 2.71 -17.69
CA MET A 1 -15.98 2.05 -16.37
C MET A 1 -16.49 3.07 -15.36
N SER A 2 -17.39 2.69 -14.44
CA SER A 2 -18.04 3.66 -13.56
C SER A 2 -17.12 4.10 -12.42
N LYS A 3 -17.26 5.36 -12.02
CA LYS A 3 -16.59 5.98 -10.86
C LYS A 3 -16.77 5.17 -9.57
N ASP A 4 -17.88 4.45 -9.46
CA ASP A 4 -18.26 3.66 -8.29
C ASP A 4 -17.29 2.50 -7.98
N SER A 5 -16.70 1.87 -9.00
CA SER A 5 -15.74 0.78 -8.81
C SER A 5 -14.42 1.26 -8.22
N LEU A 6 -13.98 2.47 -8.59
CA LEU A 6 -12.75 3.06 -8.07
C LEU A 6 -12.92 3.48 -6.60
N ASP A 7 -14.06 4.09 -6.28
CA ASP A 7 -14.38 4.52 -4.92
C ASP A 7 -14.53 3.31 -3.96
N LEU A 8 -15.10 2.20 -4.45
CA LEU A 8 -15.19 0.95 -3.69
C LEU A 8 -13.80 0.38 -3.36
N ILE A 9 -12.94 0.21 -4.37
CA ILE A 9 -11.58 -0.33 -4.16
C ILE A 9 -10.77 0.57 -3.23
N LYS A 10 -10.89 1.89 -3.38
CA LYS A 10 -10.23 2.84 -2.48
C LYS A 10 -10.66 2.65 -1.03
N LYS A 11 -11.96 2.43 -0.79
CA LYS A 11 -12.50 2.18 0.55
C LYS A 11 -11.99 0.86 1.13
N GLU A 12 -11.91 -0.20 0.34
CA GLU A 12 -11.36 -1.49 0.74
C GLU A 12 -9.87 -1.37 1.12
N ILE A 13 -9.08 -0.65 0.30
CA ILE A 13 -7.67 -0.37 0.59
C ILE A 13 -7.53 0.39 1.91
N TYR A 14 -8.33 1.43 2.14
CA TYR A 14 -8.29 2.18 3.40
C TYR A 14 -8.58 1.30 4.62
N GLN A 15 -9.55 0.39 4.51
CA GLN A 15 -9.88 -0.53 5.60
C GLN A 15 -8.71 -1.48 5.89
N LEU A 16 -8.07 -2.01 4.86
CA LEU A 16 -6.89 -2.87 4.99
C LEU A 16 -5.71 -2.13 5.60
N ILE A 17 -5.38 -0.92 5.12
CA ILE A 17 -4.32 -0.09 5.69
C ILE A 17 -4.56 0.14 7.18
N LYS A 18 -5.80 0.48 7.56
CA LYS A 18 -6.16 0.72 8.96
C LYS A 18 -6.01 -0.54 9.81
N SER A 19 -6.50 -1.69 9.33
CA SER A 19 -6.39 -2.99 10.02
C SER A 19 -4.92 -3.33 10.27
N ILE A 20 -4.11 -3.37 9.21
CA ILE A 20 -2.69 -3.72 9.28
C ILE A 20 -1.92 -2.73 10.16
N SER A 21 -2.26 -1.43 10.11
CA SER A 21 -1.64 -0.42 10.97
C SER A 21 -1.92 -0.62 12.46
N VAL A 22 -3.10 -1.14 12.81
CA VAL A 22 -3.45 -1.47 14.20
C VAL A 22 -2.63 -2.67 14.66
N ASP A 23 -2.58 -3.73 13.85
CA ASP A 23 -1.83 -4.95 14.16
C ASP A 23 -0.33 -4.66 14.32
N LEU A 24 0.24 -3.83 13.44
CA LEU A 24 1.62 -3.37 13.51
C LEU A 24 1.91 -2.58 14.80
N LYS A 25 0.97 -1.75 15.26
CA LYS A 25 1.15 -0.91 16.46
C LYS A 25 1.02 -1.71 17.75
N LEU A 26 0.07 -2.63 17.81
CA LEU A 26 -0.25 -3.38 19.03
C LEU A 26 0.59 -4.65 19.16
N GLU A 27 0.72 -5.41 18.07
CA GLU A 27 1.31 -6.74 18.08
C GLU A 27 2.66 -6.80 17.37
N LYS A 28 3.00 -5.78 16.58
CA LYS A 28 4.19 -5.74 15.71
C LYS A 28 4.22 -6.91 14.70
N LYS A 29 3.03 -7.40 14.34
CA LYS A 29 2.83 -8.48 13.37
C LYS A 29 2.14 -7.95 12.13
N ILE A 30 2.31 -8.69 11.04
CA ILE A 30 1.59 -8.48 9.78
C ILE A 30 0.87 -9.78 9.48
N ASP A 31 -0.45 -9.72 9.31
CA ASP A 31 -1.19 -10.82 8.70
C ASP A 31 -0.87 -10.84 7.21
N GLU A 32 -0.14 -11.88 6.77
CA GLU A 32 0.27 -12.03 5.38
C GLU A 32 -0.91 -12.04 4.41
N LYS A 33 -2.04 -12.68 4.76
CA LYS A 33 -3.19 -12.76 3.86
C LYS A 33 -3.84 -11.39 3.68
N GLN A 34 -3.98 -10.63 4.76
CA GLN A 34 -4.46 -9.25 4.67
C GLN A 34 -3.52 -8.39 3.84
N PHE A 35 -2.21 -8.59 3.99
CA PHE A 35 -1.22 -7.82 3.28
C PHE A 35 -1.16 -8.16 1.78
N GLU A 36 -1.22 -9.44 1.42
CA GLU A 36 -1.37 -9.90 0.03
C GLU A 36 -2.65 -9.34 -0.60
N THR A 37 -3.75 -9.31 0.16
CA THR A 37 -5.02 -8.70 -0.29
C THR A 37 -4.85 -7.20 -0.56
N LEU A 38 -4.14 -6.47 0.31
CA LEU A 38 -3.81 -5.07 0.09
C LEU A 38 -3.01 -4.87 -1.21
N LEU A 39 -1.98 -5.69 -1.43
CA LEU A 39 -1.16 -5.61 -2.65
C LEU A 39 -2.00 -5.86 -3.90
N HIS A 40 -2.89 -6.84 -3.87
CA HIS A 40 -3.80 -7.14 -4.99
C HIS A 40 -4.74 -5.97 -5.29
N HIS A 41 -5.33 -5.34 -4.26
CA HIS A 41 -6.18 -4.18 -4.47
C HIS A 41 -5.39 -2.97 -4.98
N LEU A 42 -4.16 -2.75 -4.51
CA LEU A 42 -3.30 -1.67 -5.00
C LEU A 42 -2.92 -1.87 -6.47
N ASP A 43 -2.62 -3.10 -6.89
CA ASP A 43 -2.33 -3.42 -8.29
C ASP A 43 -3.58 -3.22 -9.18
N THR A 44 -4.73 -3.71 -8.72
CA THR A 44 -6.02 -3.45 -9.40
C THR A 44 -6.30 -1.95 -9.51
N TYR A 45 -6.09 -1.21 -8.42
CA TYR A 45 -6.28 0.23 -8.38
C TYR A 45 -5.36 0.95 -9.36
N LYS A 46 -4.08 0.55 -9.44
CA LYS A 46 -3.10 1.07 -10.41
C LYS A 46 -3.59 0.93 -11.86
N TYR A 47 -4.15 -0.23 -12.23
CA TYR A 47 -4.71 -0.41 -13.58
C TYR A 47 -5.90 0.51 -13.85
N LEU A 48 -6.75 0.76 -12.85
CA LEU A 48 -7.94 1.60 -13.00
C LEU A 48 -7.63 3.10 -13.07
N ILE A 49 -6.54 3.56 -12.44
CA ILE A 49 -6.13 4.97 -12.47
C ILE A 49 -5.18 5.32 -13.61
N ARG A 50 -4.80 4.35 -14.47
CA ARG A 50 -3.77 4.54 -15.50
C ARG A 50 -4.05 5.72 -16.46
N ASP A 51 -5.32 6.15 -16.56
CA ASP A 51 -5.78 7.31 -17.34
C ASP A 51 -6.32 8.47 -16.47
N GLN A 52 -6.30 8.35 -15.13
CA GLN A 52 -6.78 9.39 -14.20
C GLN A 52 -5.60 10.05 -13.49
N ASN A 53 -5.31 11.29 -13.90
CA ASN A 53 -4.00 11.92 -13.75
C ASN A 53 -3.39 12.06 -12.35
N VAL A 54 -4.10 11.93 -11.23
CA VAL A 54 -3.45 12.09 -9.93
C VAL A 54 -4.22 11.36 -8.84
N LEU A 55 -3.52 10.48 -8.11
CA LEU A 55 -4.02 9.92 -6.88
C LEU A 55 -4.12 10.99 -5.78
N CYS A 56 -5.13 10.87 -4.92
CA CYS A 56 -5.26 11.78 -3.80
C CYS A 56 -4.00 11.72 -2.91
N ARG A 57 -3.33 12.85 -2.68
CA ARG A 57 -2.09 12.96 -1.89
C ARG A 57 -2.22 12.34 -0.49
N SER A 58 -3.41 12.41 0.13
CA SER A 58 -3.66 11.78 1.43
C SER A 58 -3.56 10.26 1.37
N PHE A 59 -4.07 9.63 0.32
CA PHE A 59 -3.99 8.19 0.10
C PHE A 59 -2.55 7.72 -0.08
N ALA A 60 -1.76 8.49 -0.83
CA ALA A 60 -0.32 8.28 -0.98
C ALA A 60 0.41 8.29 0.37
N GLY A 61 0.12 9.31 1.18
CA GLY A 61 0.70 9.47 2.49
C GLY A 61 0.42 8.29 3.43
N GLU A 62 -0.80 7.75 3.38
CA GLU A 62 -1.17 6.59 4.21
C GLU A 62 -0.44 5.30 3.81
N ILE A 63 -0.31 5.02 2.51
CA ILE A 63 0.43 3.84 2.05
C ILE A 63 1.93 4.01 2.36
N PHE A 64 2.48 5.21 2.17
CA PHE A 64 3.87 5.51 2.51
C PHE A 64 4.15 5.37 4.02
N TYR A 65 3.22 5.84 4.86
CA TYR A 65 3.31 5.69 6.31
C TYR A 65 3.25 4.20 6.73
N LEU A 66 2.37 3.42 6.11
CA LEU A 66 2.29 1.98 6.34
C LEU A 66 3.61 1.29 5.99
N PHE A 67 4.15 1.54 4.78
CA PHE A 67 5.43 1.01 4.35
C PHE A 67 6.57 1.37 5.33
N SER A 68 6.68 2.65 5.70
CA SER A 68 7.72 3.12 6.62
C SER A 68 7.61 2.44 8.00
N THR A 69 6.38 2.22 8.46
CA THR A 69 6.12 1.52 9.73
C THR A 69 6.52 0.05 9.63
N MET A 70 6.19 -0.64 8.54
CA MET A 70 6.57 -2.05 8.32
C MET A 70 8.09 -2.22 8.29
N VAL A 71 8.81 -1.36 7.57
CA VAL A 71 10.29 -1.39 7.51
C VAL A 71 10.89 -1.15 8.90
N LEU A 72 10.35 -0.20 9.66
CA LEU A 72 10.80 0.05 11.02
C LEU A 72 10.59 -1.17 11.92
N GLN A 73 9.40 -1.80 11.88
CA GLN A 73 9.12 -2.99 12.69
C GLN A 73 9.97 -4.18 12.28
N ALA A 74 10.21 -4.38 10.99
CA ALA A 74 11.07 -5.44 10.47
C ALA A 74 12.48 -5.40 11.09
N LYS A 75 13.02 -4.20 11.30
CA LYS A 75 14.32 -4.00 11.97
C LYS A 75 14.33 -4.53 13.42
N TYR A 76 13.20 -4.45 14.13
CA TYR A 76 13.11 -4.85 15.53
C TYR A 76 12.65 -6.29 15.73
N VAL A 77 11.74 -6.78 14.87
CA VAL A 77 11.10 -8.09 15.02
C VAL A 77 11.77 -9.17 14.18
N ARG A 78 12.59 -8.79 13.18
CA ARG A 78 13.24 -9.69 12.21
C ARG A 78 12.21 -10.56 11.46
N TYR A 79 11.42 -9.92 10.62
CA TYR A 79 10.54 -10.63 9.70
C TYR A 79 11.33 -11.55 8.77
N ASP A 80 10.71 -12.65 8.35
CA ASP A 80 11.30 -13.58 7.39
C ASP A 80 11.40 -12.96 5.98
N GLU A 81 12.16 -13.63 5.12
CA GLU A 81 12.44 -13.16 3.75
C GLU A 81 11.17 -12.99 2.92
N ARG A 82 10.17 -13.88 3.06
CA ARG A 82 8.93 -13.78 2.30
C ARG A 82 8.16 -12.53 2.69
N LEU A 83 8.02 -12.26 3.98
CA LEU A 83 7.32 -11.06 4.44
C LEU A 83 8.08 -9.79 4.04
N MET A 84 9.41 -9.82 4.05
CA MET A 84 10.23 -8.72 3.53
C MET A 84 10.01 -8.48 2.04
N ASP A 85 9.91 -9.53 1.23
CA ASP A 85 9.63 -9.43 -0.21
C ASP A 85 8.26 -8.76 -0.46
N LEU A 86 7.23 -9.13 0.30
CA LEU A 86 5.92 -8.48 0.23
C LEU A 86 6.00 -6.99 0.60
N ILE A 87 6.79 -6.63 1.62
CA ILE A 87 7.03 -5.23 2.00
C ILE A 87 7.71 -4.46 0.86
N PHE A 88 8.65 -5.07 0.15
CA PHE A 88 9.30 -4.45 -1.01
C PHE A 88 8.38 -4.38 -2.25
N GLN A 89 7.43 -5.31 -2.40
CA GLN A 89 6.40 -5.20 -3.42
C GLN A 89 5.50 -3.98 -3.16
N LEU A 90 5.16 -3.67 -1.90
CA LEU A 90 4.43 -2.45 -1.56
C LEU A 90 5.18 -1.19 -2.01
N ARG A 91 6.51 -1.16 -1.85
CA ARG A 91 7.35 -0.08 -2.38
C ARG A 91 7.26 0.03 -3.91
N SER A 92 7.26 -1.09 -4.61
CA SER A 92 7.13 -1.10 -6.08
C SER A 92 5.77 -0.58 -6.53
N SER A 93 4.70 -0.96 -5.82
CA SER A 93 3.35 -0.41 -6.04
C SER A 93 3.31 1.09 -5.77
N LEU A 94 3.92 1.56 -4.67
CA LEU A 94 4.08 2.99 -4.40
C LEU A 94 4.81 3.69 -5.54
N LEU A 95 5.95 3.19 -6.01
CA LEU A 95 6.71 3.82 -7.09
C LEU A 95 5.94 3.83 -8.41
N CYS A 96 5.24 2.74 -8.77
CA CYS A 96 4.42 2.71 -9.98
C CYS A 96 3.24 3.68 -9.97
N VAL A 97 2.81 4.06 -8.76
CA VAL A 97 1.62 4.86 -8.52
C VAL A 97 2.01 6.33 -8.25
N PHE A 98 3.23 6.58 -7.76
CA PHE A 98 3.71 7.88 -7.27
C PHE A 98 5.03 8.38 -7.89
N GLY A 99 5.73 7.59 -8.71
CA GLY A 99 6.95 7.98 -9.43
C GLY A 99 6.85 7.63 -10.93
N GLU A 100 7.42 8.36 -11.88
CA GLU A 100 8.20 9.60 -11.90
C GLU A 100 7.94 10.24 -13.27
N SER A 101 6.97 11.15 -13.35
CA SER A 101 6.86 12.11 -14.45
C SER A 101 6.55 13.53 -13.93
N GLN A 102 6.76 13.75 -12.63
CA GLN A 102 6.57 15.06 -11.97
C GLN A 102 7.87 15.61 -11.37
N PHE A 103 9.01 14.94 -11.58
CA PHE A 103 10.34 15.41 -11.18
C PHE A 103 11.33 15.53 -12.34
N ASP A 104 10.89 15.29 -13.58
CA ASP A 104 11.66 15.67 -14.76
C ASP A 104 11.42 17.17 -15.04
N THR A 105 12.49 17.93 -14.85
CA THR A 105 12.70 19.34 -15.25
C THR A 105 12.26 19.65 -16.68
#